data_AF-A0A957PGS0-F1
#
_entry.id   AF-A0A957PGS0-F1
#
_cell.length_a   1.000
_cell.length_b   1.000
_cell.length_c   1.000
_cell.angle_alpha   90.00
_cell.angle_beta   90.00
_cell.angle_gamma   90.00
#
_symmetry.space_group_name_H-M   'P 1'
#
loop_
_entity.id
_entity.type
_entity.pdbx_description
1 polymer ?
#
loop_
_entity_poly.entity_id
_entity_poly.type
_entity_poly.pdbx_seq_one_letter_code
_entity_poly.pdbx_strand_id
1 'polypeptide(L)' 'MKNINWHGSLNVVLLLMATFMLFNRASTRAQAGANCSAAYFIDETLPSGARWQMCWEHRNREG' A
#
# COMPACT_ATOMS: atom_id res chain seq x y z
N MET A 1 -26.79 -1.46 41.68
CA MET A 1 -25.90 -2.33 40.89
C MET A 1 -26.10 -1.95 39.42
N LYS A 2 -25.08 -1.37 38.77
CA LYS A 2 -25.21 -0.76 37.43
C LYS A 2 -25.02 -1.86 36.38
N ASN A 3 -26.06 -2.18 35.61
CA ASN A 3 -26.00 -3.18 34.55
C ASN A 3 -24.98 -2.74 33.49
N ILE A 4 -23.90 -3.52 33.35
CA ILE A 4 -22.86 -3.29 32.36
C ILE A 4 -23.33 -3.93 31.05
N ASN A 5 -23.55 -3.11 30.03
CA ASN A 5 -23.93 -3.57 28.69
C ASN A 5 -22.70 -4.10 27.93
N TRP A 6 -22.31 -5.35 28.22
CA TRP A 6 -21.16 -6.03 27.60
C TRP A 6 -21.22 -6.16 26.07
N HIS A 7 -22.44 -6.23 25.50
CA HIS A 7 -22.66 -6.27 24.05
C HIS A 7 -22.26 -4.97 23.34
N GLY A 8 -22.42 -3.82 24.01
CA GLY A 8 -21.98 -2.54 23.46
C GLY A 8 -20.45 -2.48 23.39
N SER A 9 -19.79 -2.96 24.45
CA SER A 9 -18.33 -2.97 24.56
C SER A 9 -17.67 -3.83 23.46
N LEU A 10 -18.22 -5.00 23.14
CA LEU A 10 -17.70 -5.88 22.08
C LEU A 10 -17.78 -5.25 20.69
N ASN A 11 -18.91 -4.62 20.35
CA ASN A 11 -19.08 -3.94 19.07
C ASN A 11 -18.13 -2.73 18.94
N VAL A 12 -17.94 -1.97 20.01
CA VAL A 12 -17.00 -0.84 20.04
C VAL A 12 -15.57 -1.32 19.82
N VAL A 13 -15.17 -2.41 20.47
CA VAL A 13 -13.82 -2.98 20.31
C VAL A 13 -13.59 -3.48 18.87
N LEU A 14 -14.57 -4.16 18.27
CA LEU A 14 -14.50 -4.61 16.88
C LEU A 14 -14.40 -3.44 15.88
N LEU A 15 -15.20 -2.39 16.10
CA LEU A 15 -15.15 -1.18 15.27
C LEU A 15 -13.77 -0.51 15.36
N LEU A 16 -13.24 -0.34 16.57
CA LEU A 16 -11.92 0.27 16.78
C LEU A 16 -10.81 -0.52 16.09
N MET A 17 -10.80 -1.85 16.22
CA MET A 17 -9.84 -2.71 15.53
C MET A 17 -9.95 -2.60 14.00
N ALA A 18 -11.16 -2.58 13.45
CA ALA A 18 -11.38 -2.45 12.02
C ALA A 18 -10.86 -1.11 11.48
N THR A 19 -11.16 0.01 12.15
CA THR A 19 -10.59 1.31 11.79
C THR A 19 -9.08 1.33 11.88
N PHE A 20 -8.49 0.72 12.90
CA PHE A 20 -7.04 0.65 13.05
C PHE A 20 -6.37 -0.13 11.92
N MET A 21 -6.96 -1.25 11.48
CA MET A 21 -6.45 -2.02 10.33
C MET A 21 -6.57 -1.26 9.02
N LEU A 22 -7.65 -0.48 8.83
CA LEU A 22 -7.81 0.37 7.65
C LEU A 22 -6.79 1.51 7.63
N PHE A 23 -6.48 2.09 8.80
CA PHE A 23 -5.47 3.14 8.93
C PHE A 23 -4.04 2.62 8.71
N ASN A 24 -3.75 1.40 9.15
CA ASN A 24 -2.45 0.75 9.01
C ASN A 24 -2.27 -0.01 7.69
N ARG A 25 -3.09 0.26 6.67
CA ARG A 25 -2.77 -0.19 5.32
C ARG A 25 -1.50 0.52 4.88
N ALA A 26 -0.36 -0.12 5.15
CA ALA A 26 0.93 0.28 4.63
C ALA A 26 0.76 0.42 3.12
N SER A 27 1.03 1.63 2.61
CA SER A 27 1.14 1.86 1.18
C SER A 27 2.17 0.84 0.67
N THR A 28 1.71 -0.15 -0.10
CA THR A 28 2.58 -1.06 -0.83
C THR A 28 3.31 -0.20 -1.86
N ARG A 29 4.40 0.42 -1.43
CA ARG A 29 5.27 1.17 -2.33
C ARG A 29 5.78 0.15 -3.34
N ALA A 30 5.58 0.44 -4.62
CA ALA A 30 6.28 -0.28 -5.66
C ALA A 30 7.78 -0.25 -5.29
N GLN A 31 8.42 -1.42 -5.30
CA GLN A 31 9.88 -1.44 -5.14
C GLN A 31 10.45 -0.57 -6.25
N ALA A 32 11.40 0.30 -5.90
CA ALA A 32 12.08 1.09 -6.91
C ALA A 32 12.52 0.13 -8.01
N GLY A 33 12.13 0.43 -9.26
CA GLY A 33 12.62 -0.31 -10.42
C GLY A 33 14.11 -0.49 -10.26
N ALA A 34 14.61 -1.70 -10.54
CA ALA A 34 15.99 -2.12 -10.33
C ALA A 34 17.00 -1.08 -10.88
N ASN A 35 18.30 -1.27 -10.69
CA ASN A 35 19.30 -0.33 -11.20
C ASN A 35 19.26 -0.29 -12.76
N CYS A 36 18.38 0.54 -13.33
CA CYS A 36 18.03 0.54 -14.74
C CYS A 36 18.86 1.58 -15.49
N SER A 37 19.31 1.24 -16.69
CA SER A 37 19.90 2.24 -17.58
C SER A 37 18.84 3.31 -17.87
N ALA A 38 19.17 4.59 -17.66
CA ALA A 38 18.21 5.71 -17.72
C ALA A 38 17.54 5.91 -19.08
N ALA A 39 17.95 5.18 -20.12
CA ALA A 39 17.46 5.36 -21.48
C ALA A 39 15.94 5.14 -21.62
N TYR A 40 15.32 4.29 -20.79
CA TYR A 40 13.87 4.04 -20.83
C TYR A 40 13.29 3.78 -19.43
N PHE A 41 13.49 4.74 -18.51
CA PHE A 41 12.85 4.75 -17.20
C PHE A 41 11.58 5.60 -17.22
N ILE A 42 10.47 5.05 -16.74
CA ILE A 42 9.20 5.76 -16.60
C ILE A 42 8.87 5.84 -15.10
N ASP A 43 8.59 7.04 -14.60
CA ASP A 43 8.18 7.30 -13.21
C ASP A 43 7.02 8.29 -13.20
N GLU A 44 5.83 7.76 -12.96
CA GLU A 44 4.59 8.53 -13.05
C GLU A 44 3.79 8.41 -11.76
N THR A 45 3.21 9.53 -11.33
CA THR A 45 2.28 9.56 -10.20
C THR A 45 0.87 9.82 -10.72
N LEU A 46 0.01 8.81 -10.59
CA LEU A 46 -1.39 8.89 -10.99
C LEU A 46 -2.16 9.86 -10.09
N PRO A 47 -3.31 10.41 -10.54
CA PRO A 47 -4.14 11.34 -9.75
C PRO A 47 -4.63 10.77 -8.41
N SER A 48 -4.70 9.44 -8.30
CA SER A 48 -5.02 8.75 -7.04
C SER A 48 -3.88 8.78 -6.00
N GLY A 49 -2.71 9.30 -6.37
CA GLY A 49 -1.49 9.25 -5.57
C GLY A 49 -0.70 7.94 -5.72
N ALA A 50 -1.17 7.01 -6.55
CA ALA A 50 -0.42 5.79 -6.86
C ALA A 50 0.80 6.13 -7.74
N ARG A 51 1.97 5.59 -7.39
CA ARG A 51 3.20 5.76 -8.17
C ARG A 51 3.47 4.50 -8.98
N TRP A 52 3.67 4.67 -10.29
CA TRP A 52 4.04 3.61 -11.21
C TRP A 52 5.46 3.86 -11.71
N GLN A 53 6.30 2.83 -11.61
CA GLN A 53 7.65 2.87 -12.12
C GLN A 53 7.85 1.69 -13.07
N MET A 54 8.36 1.96 -14.27
CA MET A 54 8.70 0.95 -15.26
C MET A 54 10.12 1.16 -15.75
N CYS A 55 10.87 0.05 -15.76
CA CYS A 55 12.15 -0.01 -16.41
C CYS A 55 12.04 -0.86 -17.65
N TRP A 56 12.36 -0.28 -18.79
CA TRP A 56 12.63 -1.04 -20.00
C TRP A 56 14.12 -0.94 -20.30
N GLU A 57 14.78 -2.07 -20.46
CA GLU A 57 16.13 -2.11 -21.02
C GLU A 57 16.22 -3.24 -22.02
N HIS A 58 16.91 -2.99 -23.12
CA HIS A 58 17.29 -4.05 -24.04
C HIS A 58 18.66 -4.57 -23.59
N ARG A 59 18.70 -5.79 -23.06
CA ARG A 59 19.94 -6.43 -22.63
C ARG A 59 20.37 -7.46 -23.66
N ASN A 60 21.61 -7.33 -24.15
CA ASN A 60 22.23 -8.27 -25.10
C ASN A 60 22.36 -9.72 -24.58
N ARG A 61 21.97 -9.99 -23.33
CA ARG A 61 22.11 -11.29 -22.67
C ARG A 61 20.82 -12.11 -22.68
N GLU A 62 19.67 -11.48 -22.92
CA GLU A 62 18.36 -12.12 -22.76
C GLU A 62 17.79 -12.69 -24.08
N GLY A 63 18.49 -12.47 -25.21
CA GLY A 63 18.38 -13.26 -26.45
C GLY A 63 17.01 -13.27 -27.10
#